data_AF-A0ABD0NEZ5-F1
#
_entry.id   AF-A0ABD0NEZ5-F1
#
_cell.length_a   1.000
_cell.length_b   1.000
_cell.length_c   1.000
_cell.angle_alpha   90.00
_cell.angle_beta   90.00
_cell.angle_gamma   90.00
#
_symmetry.space_group_name_H-M   'P 1'
#
loop_
_entity.id
_entity.type
_entity.pdbx_description
1 polymer ?
#
loop_
_entity_poly.entity_id
_entity_poly.type
_entity_poly.pdbx_seq_one_letter_code
_entity_poly.pdbx_strand_id
1 'polypeptide(L)' 'MMAAVQRGSSKWLFTREQLENTPSRRCGVEPDRELSYRQQAANLIQDMGQRLNVYPSQKQLPCEG' A
#
# COMPACT_ATOMS: atom_id res chain seq x y z
N MET A 1 17.66 -7.06 -18.77
CA MET A 1 18.05 -5.64 -18.65
C MET A 1 16.88 -4.81 -19.16
N MET A 2 16.17 -4.08 -18.30
CA MET A 2 15.20 -3.06 -18.71
C MET A 2 15.43 -1.84 -17.81
N ALA A 3 16.20 -0.89 -18.35
CA ALA A 3 16.30 0.48 -17.87
C ALA A 3 15.81 1.42 -18.99
N ALA A 4 15.22 2.56 -18.58
CA ALA A 4 14.52 3.61 -19.36
C ALA A 4 13.00 3.35 -19.46
N VAL A 5 12.09 4.24 -19.05
CA VAL A 5 12.04 5.72 -19.13
C VAL A 5 11.07 6.23 -18.02
N GLN A 6 11.35 7.27 -17.22
CA GLN A 6 10.96 8.67 -17.49
C GLN A 6 11.58 9.61 -16.44
N ARG A 7 12.11 10.74 -16.92
CA ARG A 7 12.42 11.91 -16.10
C ARG A 7 11.10 12.50 -15.58
N GLY A 8 10.81 12.28 -14.30
CA GLY A 8 9.61 12.76 -13.61
C GLY A 8 8.85 11.62 -12.94
N SER A 9 9.00 11.48 -11.62
CA SER A 9 8.15 10.66 -10.73
C SER A 9 8.13 9.13 -10.89
N SER A 10 9.27 8.48 -11.20
CA SER A 10 9.39 7.02 -10.99
C SER A 10 9.65 6.62 -9.53
N LYS A 11 9.85 7.59 -8.62
CA LYS A 11 10.22 7.37 -7.21
C LYS A 11 9.26 6.42 -6.46
N TRP A 12 7.98 6.40 -6.82
CA TRP A 12 6.94 5.64 -6.14
C TRP A 12 6.36 4.49 -6.97
N LEU A 13 6.99 4.17 -8.11
CA LEU A 13 6.61 3.06 -8.96
C LEU A 13 7.58 1.91 -8.70
N PHE A 14 7.06 0.75 -8.31
CA PHE A 14 7.87 -0.41 -7.94
C PHE A 14 7.52 -1.62 -8.81
N THR A 15 8.53 -2.39 -9.20
CA THR A 15 8.32 -3.70 -9.82
C THR A 15 7.83 -4.70 -8.79
N ARG A 16 7.25 -5.81 -9.25
CA ARG A 16 6.80 -6.89 -8.36
C ARG A 16 7.94 -7.46 -7.52
N GLU A 17 9.12 -7.65 -8.12
CA GLU A 17 10.33 -8.09 -7.43
C GLU A 17 10.79 -7.11 -6.33
N GLN A 18 10.61 -5.79 -6.55
CA GLN A 18 10.89 -4.77 -5.53
C GLN A 18 9.87 -4.82 -4.38
N LEU A 19 8.59 -5.08 -4.68
CA LEU A 19 7.56 -5.29 -3.67
C LEU A 19 7.72 -6.61 -2.90
N GLU A 20 8.47 -7.57 -3.45
CA GLU A 20 8.84 -8.80 -2.76
C GLU A 20 10.07 -8.63 -1.84
N ASN A 21 10.79 -7.51 -1.97
CA ASN A 21 11.99 -7.18 -1.19
C ASN A 21 11.82 -5.90 -0.36
N THR A 22 10.62 -5.69 0.22
CA THR A 22 10.33 -4.52 1.05
C THR A 22 11.20 -4.50 2.33
N PRO A 23 11.41 -3.32 2.95
CA PRO A 23 12.06 -3.24 4.26
C PRO A 23 11.42 -4.16 5.30
N SER A 24 10.09 -4.25 5.34
CA SER A 24 9.37 -5.13 6.27
C SER A 24 9.71 -6.60 6.05
N ARG A 25 9.78 -7.07 4.78
CA ARG A 25 10.21 -8.44 4.47
C ARG A 25 11.65 -8.71 4.85
N ARG A 26 12.56 -7.75 4.64
CA ARG A 26 13.97 -7.86 5.08
C ARG A 26 14.11 -7.94 6.61
N CYS A 27 13.16 -7.38 7.35
CA CYS A 27 13.06 -7.49 8.80
C CYS A 27 12.32 -8.76 9.28
N GLY A 28 11.98 -9.69 8.39
CA GLY A 28 11.32 -10.96 8.74
C GLY A 28 9.79 -10.89 8.87
N VAL A 29 9.13 -9.88 8.28
CA VAL A 29 7.66 -9.86 8.19
C VAL A 29 7.21 -10.69 7.01
N GLU A 30 6.38 -11.70 7.27
CA GLU A 30 5.78 -12.53 6.23
C GLU A 30 4.89 -11.73 5.26
N PRO A 31 4.82 -12.10 3.98
CA PRO A 31 4.02 -11.42 2.96
C PRO A 31 2.57 -11.15 3.38
N ASP A 32 1.88 -12.17 3.89
CA ASP A 32 0.47 -12.07 4.26
C ASP A 32 0.27 -11.18 5.49
N ARG A 33 1.24 -11.20 6.40
CA ARG A 33 1.25 -10.34 7.59
C ARG A 33 1.48 -8.88 7.21
N GLU A 34 2.40 -8.62 6.28
CA GLU A 34 2.64 -7.29 5.73
C GLU A 34 1.38 -6.76 5.02
N LEU A 35 0.69 -7.59 4.22
CA LEU A 35 -0.57 -7.23 3.57
C LEU A 35 -1.67 -6.91 4.60
N SER A 36 -1.83 -7.75 5.62
CA SER A 36 -2.78 -7.52 6.70
C SER A 36 -2.53 -6.19 7.41
N TYR A 37 -1.27 -5.85 7.68
CA TYR A 37 -0.92 -4.55 8.28
C TYR A 37 -1.27 -3.37 7.38
N ARG A 38 -1.05 -3.47 6.06
CA ARG A 38 -1.46 -2.42 5.11
C ARG A 38 -2.99 -2.23 5.12
N GLN A 39 -3.74 -3.32 5.13
CA GLN A 39 -5.20 -3.27 5.15
C GLN A 39 -5.74 -2.69 6.47
N GLN A 40 -5.18 -3.09 7.61
CA GLN A 40 -5.56 -2.55 8.92
C GLN A 40 -5.28 -1.05 9.01
N ALA A 41 -4.12 -0.59 8.51
CA ALA A 41 -3.79 0.83 8.46
C ALA A 41 -4.76 1.61 7.57
N ALA A 42 -5.12 1.08 6.39
CA ALA A 42 -6.09 1.70 5.50
C ALA A 42 -7.48 1.83 6.18
N ASN A 43 -7.94 0.76 6.84
CA ASN A 43 -9.21 0.76 7.57
C ASN A 43 -9.21 1.80 8.71
N LEU A 44 -8.10 1.91 9.45
CA LEU A 44 -7.96 2.90 10.52
C LEU A 44 -8.01 4.34 9.99
N ILE A 45 -7.28 4.63 8.91
CA ILE A 45 -7.29 5.95 8.28
C ILE A 45 -8.70 6.33 7.83
N GLN A 46 -9.43 5.37 7.24
CA GLN A 46 -10.80 5.57 6.83
C GLN A 46 -11.73 5.86 8.02
N ASP A 47 -11.67 5.07 9.10
CA ASP A 47 -12.49 5.28 10.30
C ASP A 47 -12.20 6.66 10.93
N MET A 48 -10.92 7.05 11.02
CA MET A 48 -10.54 8.38 11.48
C MET A 48 -11.11 9.49 10.57
N GLY A 49 -11.02 9.33 9.25
CA GLY A 49 -11.54 10.30 8.29
C GLY A 49 -13.06 10.47 8.38
N GLN A 50 -13.80 9.38 8.62
CA GLN A 50 -15.24 9.40 8.83
C GLN A 50 -15.59 10.10 10.15
N ARG A 51 -14.90 9.76 11.25
CA ARG A 51 -15.14 10.37 12.56
C ARG A 51 -14.83 11.87 12.59
N LEU A 52 -13.83 12.30 11.83
CA LEU A 52 -13.45 13.70 11.67
C LEU A 52 -14.28 14.43 10.60
N ASN A 53 -15.26 13.76 9.97
CA ASN A 53 -16.14 14.29 8.93
C ASN A 53 -15.41 14.89 7.70
N VAL A 54 -14.23 14.36 7.38
CA VAL A 54 -13.37 14.85 6.28
C VAL A 54 -13.70 14.18 4.95
N TYR A 55 -14.34 12.99 4.97
CA TYR A 55 -14.77 12.26 3.78
C TYR A 55 -16.19 11.69 3.95
N PRO A 56 -17.16 12.03 3.07
CA PRO A 56 -18.42 11.31 2.98
C PRO A 56 -18.16 9.92 2.36
N SER A 57 -18.77 8.89 2.94
CA SER A 57 -18.56 7.45 2.66
C SER A 57 -18.71 7.05 1.18
N GLN A 58 -17.73 7.35 0.33
CA GLN A 58 -17.67 6.90 -1.05
C GLN A 58 -16.86 5.59 -1.12
N LYS A 59 -17.62 4.49 -1.10
CA LYS A 59 -17.30 3.16 -1.62
C LYS A 59 -16.02 2.50 -1.08
N GLN A 60 -16.24 1.63 -0.10
CA GLN A 60 -15.40 0.48 0.15
C GLN A 60 -15.30 -0.34 -1.15
N LEU A 61 -14.20 -0.19 -1.89
CA LEU A 61 -13.76 -1.26 -2.78
C LEU A 61 -12.98 -2.22 -1.89
N PRO A 62 -13.47 -3.45 -1.68
CA PRO A 62 -12.68 -4.46 -1.00
C PRO A 62 -11.43 -4.69 -1.84
N CYS A 63 -10.26 -4.52 -1.25
CA CYS A 63 -9.02 -5.08 -1.80
C CYS A 63 -9.04 -6.59 -1.53
N GLU A 64 -10.05 -7.30 -2.03
CA GLU A 64 -10.09 -8.75 -2.05
C GLU A 64 -9.58 -9.20 -3.42
N GLY A 65 -8.48 -9.96 -3.39
CA GLY A 65 -7.91 -10.69 -4.52
C GLY A 65 -8.14 -12.18 -4.34
#